data_AF-A0A840G698-F1
#
_entry.id   AF-A0A840G698-F1
#
_cell.length_a   1.000
_cell.length_b   1.000
_cell.length_c   1.000
_cell.angle_alpha   90.00
_cell.angle_beta   90.00
_cell.angle_gamma   90.00
#
_symmetry.space_group_name_H-M   'P 1'
#
loop_
_entity.id
_entity.type
_entity.pdbx_description
1 polymer ?
#
loop_
_entity_poly.entity_id
_entity_poly.type
_entity_poly.pdbx_seq_one_letter_code
_entity_poly.pdbx_strand_id
1 'polypeptide(L)'
;MKIIKFSETSDGYSMDSSAYPAYVRQVSSLVPTDALEFMRAAWHYEHRDERCPHDARLEQLLVREFEDGDFRANDIEMQLAGAHGNRITLHYRDVQSYAVEKTKSDWPAGDRSHGDWLIDEMLVLEDGFLSHEIVFTNSVVKVKHRDLKYTVVP
;
A
#
# COMPACT_ATOMS: atom_id res chain seq x y z
N MET A 1 -4.70 6.45 8.71
CA MET A 1 -5.85 5.56 8.49
C MET A 1 -7.14 6.16 9.00
N LYS A 2 -8.24 6.03 8.25
CA LYS A 2 -9.56 6.60 8.55
C LYS A 2 -10.65 5.55 8.78
N ILE A 3 -10.62 4.46 8.02
CA ILE A 3 -11.60 3.37 8.04
C ILE A 3 -11.05 2.18 8.83
N ILE A 4 -9.81 1.78 8.54
CA ILE A 4 -9.10 0.72 9.26
C ILE A 4 -8.58 1.28 10.57
N LYS A 5 -8.81 0.54 11.66
CA LYS A 5 -8.25 0.89 12.97
C LYS A 5 -6.90 0.19 13.11
N PHE A 6 -5.88 0.99 13.40
CA PHE A 6 -4.53 0.53 13.62
C PHE A 6 -3.93 1.26 14.83
N SER A 7 -3.38 0.51 15.78
CA SER A 7 -2.70 1.07 16.94
C SER A 7 -1.63 0.12 17.46
N GLU A 8 -0.52 0.68 17.91
CA GLU A 8 0.49 -0.05 18.66
C GLU A 8 -0.03 -0.40 20.07
N THR A 9 0.29 -1.60 20.53
CA THR A 9 -0.07 -2.16 21.84
C THR A 9 1.19 -2.61 22.58
N SER A 10 1.06 -2.99 23.85
CA SER A 10 2.21 -3.48 24.65
C SER A 10 2.83 -4.78 24.12
N ASP A 11 2.11 -5.50 23.27
CA ASP A 11 2.46 -6.82 22.71
C ASP A 11 2.62 -6.80 21.18
N GLY A 12 2.61 -5.63 20.55
CA GLY A 12 2.76 -5.49 19.10
C GLY A 12 1.77 -4.48 18.52
N TYR A 13 0.89 -4.94 17.62
CA TYR A 13 -0.06 -4.08 16.92
C TYR A 13 -1.47 -4.68 16.95
N SER A 14 -2.46 -3.81 17.13
CA SER A 14 -3.87 -4.12 16.96
C SER A 14 -4.37 -3.58 15.61
N MET A 15 -5.00 -4.44 14.82
CA MET A 15 -5.50 -4.16 13.47
C MET A 15 -6.95 -4.62 13.35
N ASP A 16 -7.84 -3.74 12.88
CA ASP A 16 -9.23 -4.06 12.57
C ASP A 16 -9.63 -3.43 11.23
N SER A 17 -9.67 -4.27 10.19
CA SER A 17 -10.07 -3.92 8.82
C SER A 17 -11.54 -4.26 8.51
N SER A 18 -12.34 -4.68 9.51
CA SER A 18 -13.70 -5.20 9.28
C SER A 18 -14.67 -4.18 8.66
N ALA A 19 -14.42 -2.88 8.85
CA ALA A 19 -15.21 -1.80 8.23
C ALA A 19 -14.83 -1.55 6.75
N TYR A 20 -13.64 -1.95 6.32
CA TYR A 20 -13.10 -1.61 5.01
C TYR A 20 -13.92 -2.17 3.83
N PRO A 21 -14.41 -3.43 3.84
CA PRO A 21 -15.25 -3.94 2.75
C PRO A 21 -16.55 -3.13 2.53
N ALA A 22 -17.12 -2.57 3.60
CA ALA A 22 -18.31 -1.71 3.46
C ALA A 22 -17.97 -0.38 2.78
N TYR A 23 -16.83 0.20 3.14
CA TYR A 23 -16.31 1.38 2.48
C TYR A 23 -16.03 1.13 0.99
N VAL A 24 -15.33 0.04 0.64
CA VAL A 24 -15.03 -0.31 -0.77
C VAL A 24 -16.31 -0.43 -1.60
N ARG A 25 -17.38 -1.03 -1.05
CA ARG A 25 -18.68 -1.08 -1.75
C ARG A 25 -19.25 0.32 -2.00
N GLN A 26 -19.18 1.21 -1.02
CA GLN A 26 -19.68 2.58 -1.12
C GLN A 26 -18.98 3.38 -2.22
N VAL A 27 -17.67 3.21 -2.40
CA VAL A 27 -16.87 4.01 -3.34
C VAL A 27 -16.60 3.33 -4.68
N SER A 28 -17.03 2.08 -4.85
CA SER A 28 -16.69 1.25 -6.02
C SER A 28 -16.94 1.88 -7.39
N SER A 29 -17.97 2.72 -7.54
CA SER A 29 -18.27 3.42 -8.80
C SER A 29 -17.32 4.58 -9.13
N LEU A 30 -16.47 4.98 -8.18
CA LEU A 30 -15.52 6.09 -8.30
C LEU A 30 -14.08 5.60 -8.52
N VAL A 31 -13.82 4.30 -8.36
CA VAL A 31 -12.48 3.71 -8.39
C VAL A 31 -12.24 3.05 -9.75
N PRO A 32 -11.08 3.28 -10.41
CA PRO A 32 -10.70 2.53 -11.61
C PRO A 32 -10.72 1.02 -11.39
N THR A 33 -10.95 0.25 -12.45
CA THR A 33 -11.11 -1.21 -12.37
C THR A 33 -9.92 -1.90 -11.71
N ASP A 34 -8.69 -1.58 -12.12
CA ASP A 34 -7.47 -2.22 -11.63
C ASP A 34 -7.27 -1.97 -10.12
N ALA A 35 -7.43 -0.71 -9.69
CA ALA A 35 -7.35 -0.34 -8.28
C ALA A 35 -8.49 -0.97 -7.45
N LEU A 36 -9.71 -1.03 -7.99
CA LEU A 36 -10.85 -1.63 -7.32
C LEU A 36 -10.66 -3.14 -7.10
N GLU A 37 -9.99 -3.83 -8.02
CA GLU A 37 -9.64 -5.24 -7.87
C GLU A 37 -8.72 -5.49 -6.68
N PHE A 38 -7.73 -4.61 -6.48
CA PHE A 38 -6.86 -4.63 -5.31
C PHE A 38 -7.65 -4.36 -4.03
N MET A 39 -8.42 -3.26 -3.99
CA MET A 39 -9.18 -2.85 -2.80
C MET A 39 -10.21 -3.90 -2.34
N ARG A 40 -10.83 -4.65 -3.27
CA ARG A 40 -11.89 -5.63 -2.95
C ARG A 40 -11.36 -7.04 -2.72
N ALA A 41 -10.06 -7.27 -2.86
CA ALA A 41 -9.47 -8.59 -2.81
C ALA A 41 -9.71 -9.25 -1.44
N ALA A 42 -10.42 -10.38 -1.43
CA ALA A 42 -10.70 -11.12 -0.20
C ALA A 42 -9.43 -11.63 0.50
N TRP A 43 -8.35 -11.85 -0.25
CA TRP A 43 -7.05 -12.31 0.25
C TRP A 43 -6.26 -11.20 0.94
N HIS A 44 -6.59 -9.93 0.72
CA HIS A 44 -5.74 -8.79 1.09
C HIS A 44 -5.52 -8.67 2.60
N TYR A 45 -6.51 -9.02 3.41
CA TYR A 45 -6.41 -9.02 4.88
C TYR A 45 -6.58 -10.41 5.49
N GLU A 46 -6.48 -11.48 4.68
CA GLU A 46 -6.54 -12.86 5.15
C GLU A 46 -5.11 -13.40 5.30
N HIS A 47 -4.58 -13.41 6.52
CA HIS A 47 -3.17 -13.72 6.80
C HIS A 47 -2.77 -15.17 6.45
N ARG A 48 -3.74 -16.05 6.17
CA ARG A 48 -3.48 -17.42 5.72
C ARG A 48 -3.42 -17.55 4.19
N ASP A 49 -3.81 -16.52 3.46
CA ASP A 49 -3.70 -16.49 2.00
C ASP A 49 -2.29 -16.05 1.60
N GLU A 50 -1.64 -16.85 0.76
CA GLU A 50 -0.26 -16.60 0.29
C GLU A 50 -0.08 -15.27 -0.44
N ARG A 51 -1.17 -14.66 -0.94
CA ARG A 51 -1.15 -13.37 -1.62
C ARG A 51 -1.23 -12.18 -0.66
N CYS A 52 -1.54 -12.41 0.62
CA CYS A 52 -1.67 -11.35 1.61
C CYS A 52 -0.34 -10.56 1.70
N PRO A 53 -0.38 -9.22 1.66
CA PRO A 53 0.82 -8.39 1.77
C PRO A 53 1.34 -8.30 3.21
N HIS A 54 0.61 -8.80 4.22
CA HIS A 54 1.09 -8.83 5.60
C HIS A 54 2.46 -9.53 5.67
N ASP A 55 3.40 -8.94 6.41
CA ASP A 55 4.81 -9.35 6.49
C ASP A 55 5.62 -9.26 5.18
N ALA A 56 5.08 -8.64 4.13
CA ALA A 56 5.86 -8.36 2.93
C ALA A 56 6.92 -7.27 3.21
N ARG A 57 8.08 -7.40 2.57
CA ARG A 57 9.22 -6.50 2.75
C ARG A 57 9.51 -5.74 1.47
N LEU A 58 9.66 -4.43 1.59
CA LEU A 58 10.00 -3.56 0.45
C LEU A 58 11.40 -3.90 -0.10
N GLU A 59 11.46 -4.30 -1.37
CA GLU A 59 12.73 -4.53 -2.10
C GLU A 59 13.13 -3.32 -2.94
N GLN A 60 12.16 -2.68 -3.58
CA GLN A 60 12.40 -1.53 -4.47
C GLN A 60 11.25 -0.54 -4.41
N LEU A 61 11.59 0.74 -4.36
CA LEU A 61 10.68 1.85 -4.63
C LEU A 61 11.30 2.72 -5.73
N LEU A 62 10.68 2.74 -6.90
CA LEU A 62 11.20 3.43 -8.07
C LEU A 62 10.22 4.51 -8.50
N VAL A 63 10.71 5.75 -8.52
CA VAL A 63 10.00 6.92 -9.04
C VAL A 63 10.46 7.17 -10.47
N ARG A 64 9.52 7.18 -11.43
CA ARG A 64 9.82 7.45 -12.85
C ARG A 64 9.15 8.74 -13.26
N GLU A 65 9.95 9.71 -13.67
CA GLU A 65 9.44 10.92 -14.34
C GLU A 65 9.57 10.77 -15.85
N PHE A 66 8.56 11.23 -16.58
CA PHE A 66 8.53 11.18 -18.04
C PHE A 66 7.78 12.37 -18.62
N GLU A 67 7.96 12.63 -19.91
CA GLU A 67 7.21 13.63 -20.65
C GLU A 67 5.84 13.05 -21.06
N ASP A 68 4.77 13.81 -20.81
CA ASP A 68 3.39 13.53 -21.21
C ASP A 68 2.83 14.76 -21.94
N GLY A 69 3.06 14.80 -23.26
CA GLY A 69 2.76 15.97 -24.08
C GLY A 69 3.64 17.17 -23.69
N ASP A 70 3.02 18.24 -23.23
CA ASP A 70 3.67 19.48 -22.80
C ASP A 70 3.98 19.52 -21.29
N PHE A 71 3.66 18.46 -20.55
CA PHE A 71 3.84 18.36 -19.10
C PHE A 71 4.78 17.21 -18.74
N ARG A 72 5.33 17.27 -17.52
CA ARG A 72 6.06 16.14 -16.92
C ARG A 72 5.12 15.39 -15.98
N ALA A 73 5.11 14.08 -16.06
CA ALA A 73 4.31 13.18 -15.26
C ALA A 73 5.19 12.26 -14.42
N ASN A 74 4.57 11.59 -13.43
CA ASN A 74 5.24 10.72 -12.49
C ASN A 74 4.45 9.43 -12.29
N ASP A 75 5.16 8.30 -12.37
CA ASP A 75 4.66 6.98 -11.96
C ASP A 75 5.58 6.39 -10.88
N ILE A 76 5.01 5.55 -10.01
CA ILE A 76 5.76 4.85 -8.96
C ILE A 76 5.57 3.34 -9.10
N GLU A 77 6.68 2.61 -9.05
CA GLU A 77 6.70 1.15 -8.97
C GLU A 77 7.26 0.72 -7.60
N MET A 78 6.51 -0.11 -6.89
CA MET A 78 6.92 -0.73 -5.63
C MET A 78 7.03 -2.24 -5.82
N GLN A 79 8.19 -2.82 -5.51
CA GLN A 79 8.40 -4.27 -5.51
C GLN A 79 8.61 -4.75 -4.08
N LEU A 80 7.92 -5.82 -3.70
CA LEU A 80 7.97 -6.41 -2.38
C LEU A 80 8.20 -7.92 -2.45
N ALA A 81 9.00 -8.42 -1.51
CA ALA A 81 9.09 -9.84 -1.21
C ALA A 81 7.97 -10.19 -0.22
N GLY A 82 6.99 -10.99 -0.68
CA GLY A 82 5.89 -11.48 0.16
C GLY A 82 6.37 -12.52 1.17
N ALA A 83 5.61 -12.68 2.26
CA ALA A 83 5.97 -13.55 3.38
C ALA A 83 6.01 -15.04 3.00
N HIS A 84 5.29 -15.43 1.95
CA HIS A 84 5.15 -16.81 1.49
C HIS A 84 6.07 -17.16 0.31
N GLY A 85 7.06 -16.32 0.02
CA GLY A 85 8.02 -16.51 -1.08
C GLY A 85 7.56 -15.93 -2.42
N ASN A 86 6.34 -15.43 -2.49
CA ASN A 86 5.80 -14.69 -3.62
C ASN A 86 6.44 -13.30 -3.77
N ARG A 87 6.28 -12.70 -4.95
CA ARG A 87 6.62 -11.29 -5.23
C ARG A 87 5.37 -10.49 -5.52
N ILE A 88 5.29 -9.31 -4.90
CA ILE A 88 4.20 -8.37 -5.07
C ILE A 88 4.77 -7.14 -5.80
N THR A 89 4.12 -6.72 -6.87
CA THR A 89 4.44 -5.45 -7.55
C THR A 89 3.23 -4.55 -7.55
N LEU A 90 3.41 -3.29 -7.16
CA LEU A 90 2.41 -2.23 -7.22
C LEU A 90 2.88 -1.17 -8.21
N HIS A 91 2.02 -0.77 -9.14
CA HIS A 91 2.31 0.24 -10.14
C HIS A 91 1.27 1.36 -10.07
N TYR A 92 1.67 2.47 -9.44
CA TYR A 92 0.86 3.68 -9.29
C TYR A 92 1.01 4.54 -10.54
N ARG A 93 -0.11 4.97 -11.12
CA ARG A 93 -0.15 5.81 -12.31
C ARG A 93 -0.68 7.21 -12.04
N ASP A 94 -0.14 8.20 -12.75
CA ASP A 94 -0.49 9.61 -12.60
C ASP A 94 -0.41 10.01 -11.12
N VAL A 95 0.81 9.85 -10.57
CA VAL A 95 1.12 10.16 -9.18
C VAL A 95 1.22 11.67 -9.00
N GLN A 96 0.39 12.21 -8.11
CA GLN A 96 0.32 13.65 -7.84
C GLN A 96 1.18 14.06 -6.64
N SER A 97 1.28 13.20 -5.64
CA SER A 97 2.16 13.39 -4.50
C SER A 97 2.49 12.06 -3.84
N TYR A 98 3.63 11.99 -3.17
CA TYR A 98 4.00 10.85 -2.35
C TYR A 98 4.89 11.31 -1.18
N ALA A 99 4.88 10.53 -0.11
CA ALA A 99 5.75 10.70 1.04
C ALA A 99 6.23 9.34 1.51
N VAL A 100 7.50 9.28 1.91
CA VAL A 100 8.10 8.12 2.58
C VAL A 100 8.70 8.63 3.88
N GLU A 101 8.05 8.32 4.98
CA GLU A 101 8.48 8.71 6.32
C GLU A 101 9.09 7.49 7.00
N LYS A 102 10.41 7.51 7.20
CA LYS A 102 11.14 6.38 7.78
C LYS A 102 11.62 6.71 9.18
N THR A 103 11.36 5.82 10.13
CA THR A 103 11.93 5.85 11.47
C THR A 103 13.10 4.87 11.61
N LYS A 104 13.91 5.09 12.64
CA LYS A 104 14.98 4.16 13.01
C LYS A 104 14.33 2.90 13.61
N SER A 105 14.81 1.73 13.23
CA SER A 105 14.47 0.49 13.92
C SER A 105 15.17 0.44 15.27
N ASP A 106 14.39 0.22 16.33
CA ASP A 106 14.90 -0.01 17.67
C ASP A 106 15.32 -1.47 17.88
N TRP A 107 14.70 -2.41 17.14
CA TRP A 107 15.03 -3.83 17.16
C TRP A 107 14.65 -4.52 15.83
N PRO A 108 15.47 -5.46 15.31
CA PRO A 108 16.77 -5.87 15.84
C PRO A 108 17.85 -4.80 15.64
N ALA A 109 18.84 -4.78 16.54
CA ALA A 109 19.88 -3.75 16.52
C ALA A 109 20.64 -3.76 15.18
N GLY A 110 20.64 -2.62 14.50
CA GLY A 110 21.32 -2.44 13.23
C GLY A 110 20.44 -2.69 12.00
N ASP A 111 19.19 -3.09 12.16
CA ASP A 111 18.23 -3.06 11.05
C ASP A 111 18.00 -1.62 10.57
N ARG A 112 18.02 -1.47 9.24
CA ARG A 112 17.86 -0.20 8.54
C ARG A 112 16.76 -0.29 7.48
N SER A 113 16.04 -1.41 7.42
CA SER A 113 14.96 -1.65 6.48
C SER A 113 13.70 -0.83 6.83
N HIS A 114 12.68 -0.94 5.98
CA HIS A 114 11.34 -0.42 6.25
C HIS A 114 10.60 -1.29 7.29
N GLY A 115 11.12 -2.49 7.57
CA GLY A 115 10.42 -3.53 8.31
C GLY A 115 9.37 -4.24 7.45
N ASP A 116 8.44 -4.86 8.15
CA ASP A 116 7.37 -5.68 7.59
C ASP A 116 6.15 -4.81 7.30
N TRP A 117 5.46 -5.07 6.18
CA TRP A 117 4.16 -4.46 5.89
C TRP A 117 3.15 -4.94 6.93
N LEU A 118 2.67 -4.00 7.74
CA LEU A 118 1.71 -4.30 8.80
C LEU A 118 0.29 -4.21 8.26
N ILE A 119 -0.02 -3.08 7.64
CA ILE A 119 -1.37 -2.75 7.20
C ILE A 119 -1.33 -1.65 6.15
N ASP A 120 -2.34 -1.58 5.31
CA ASP A 120 -2.54 -0.48 4.38
C ASP A 120 -4.02 -0.12 4.23
N GLU A 121 -4.26 1.10 3.76
CA GLU A 121 -5.57 1.62 3.47
C GLU A 121 -5.55 2.44 2.18
N MET A 122 -6.47 2.13 1.26
CA MET A 122 -6.73 2.95 0.08
C MET A 122 -8.05 3.70 0.21
N LEU A 123 -8.03 5.01 -0.06
CA LEU A 123 -9.17 5.91 0.04
C LEU A 123 -9.37 6.71 -1.24
N VAL A 124 -10.62 6.95 -1.63
CA VAL A 124 -11.00 7.97 -2.62
C VAL A 124 -10.98 9.36 -1.96
N LEU A 125 -10.32 10.30 -2.62
CA LEU A 125 -10.21 11.71 -2.22
C LEU A 125 -11.27 12.56 -2.93
N GLU A 126 -11.50 13.76 -2.41
CA GLU A 126 -12.52 14.70 -2.93
C GLU A 126 -12.25 15.17 -4.37
N ASP A 127 -10.98 15.18 -4.79
CA ASP A 127 -10.55 15.55 -6.14
C ASP A 127 -10.53 14.36 -7.13
N GLY A 128 -11.06 13.21 -6.72
CA GLY A 128 -11.16 12.00 -7.55
C GLY A 128 -9.88 11.17 -7.63
N PHE A 129 -8.82 11.55 -6.93
CA PHE A 129 -7.63 10.70 -6.78
C PHE A 129 -7.80 9.65 -5.69
N LEU A 130 -6.94 8.64 -5.72
CA LEU A 130 -6.79 7.67 -4.66
C LEU A 130 -5.62 8.06 -3.76
N SER A 131 -5.75 7.81 -2.46
CA SER A 131 -4.67 7.84 -1.48
C SER A 131 -4.44 6.42 -1.00
N HIS A 132 -3.23 5.89 -1.20
CA HIS A 132 -2.78 4.63 -0.61
C HIS A 132 -1.80 4.92 0.51
N GLU A 133 -2.17 4.60 1.75
CA GLU A 133 -1.31 4.68 2.94
C GLU A 133 -0.91 3.26 3.35
N ILE A 134 0.37 2.94 3.26
CA ILE A 134 0.97 1.67 3.67
C ILE A 134 1.81 1.92 4.92
N VAL A 135 1.55 1.16 5.97
CA VAL A 135 2.31 1.20 7.23
C VAL A 135 3.18 -0.05 7.29
N PHE A 136 4.49 0.19 7.34
CA PHE A 136 5.48 -0.81 7.70
C PHE A 136 5.90 -0.64 9.16
N THR A 137 6.62 -1.61 9.73
CA THR A 137 7.14 -1.53 11.10
C THR A 137 7.93 -0.25 11.38
N ASN A 138 8.77 0.19 10.43
CA ASN A 138 9.70 1.31 10.61
C ASN A 138 9.49 2.44 9.59
N SER A 139 8.34 2.49 8.92
CA SER A 139 8.05 3.56 7.96
C SER A 139 6.58 3.62 7.57
N VAL A 140 6.17 4.77 7.05
CA VAL A 140 4.88 4.95 6.37
C VAL A 140 5.14 5.44 4.95
N VAL A 141 4.51 4.78 3.98
CA VAL A 141 4.50 5.21 2.58
C VAL A 141 3.11 5.69 2.22
N LYS A 142 3.00 6.90 1.69
CA LYS A 142 1.75 7.49 1.21
C LYS A 142 1.91 7.85 -0.25
N VAL A 143 0.97 7.41 -1.08
CA VAL A 143 0.94 7.76 -2.50
C VAL A 143 -0.44 8.27 -2.87
N LYS A 144 -0.51 9.46 -3.46
CA LYS A 144 -1.70 9.99 -4.12
C LYS A 144 -1.58 9.77 -5.62
N HIS A 145 -2.49 8.98 -6.19
CA HIS A 145 -2.40 8.50 -7.57
C HIS A 145 -3.78 8.35 -8.21
N ARG A 146 -3.86 8.29 -9.54
CA ARG A 146 -5.15 8.12 -10.22
C ARG A 146 -5.59 6.67 -10.26
N ASP A 147 -4.64 5.75 -10.40
CA ASP A 147 -4.91 4.32 -10.61
C ASP A 147 -3.77 3.47 -10.04
N LEU A 148 -4.06 2.21 -9.72
CA LEU A 148 -3.10 1.22 -9.24
C LEU A 148 -3.30 -0.08 -10.01
N LYS A 149 -2.21 -0.59 -10.59
CA LYS A 149 -2.13 -1.98 -11.03
C LYS A 149 -1.30 -2.78 -10.05
N TYR A 150 -1.64 -4.05 -9.88
CA TYR A 150 -0.86 -4.94 -9.03
C TYR A 150 -0.64 -6.30 -9.69
N THR A 151 0.45 -6.96 -9.31
CA THR A 151 0.69 -8.37 -9.62
C THR A 151 1.18 -9.08 -8.38
N VAL A 152 0.74 -10.33 -8.21
CA VAL A 152 1.29 -11.26 -7.23
C VAL A 152 1.73 -12.51 -7.99
N VAL A 153 3.03 -12.79 -7.96
CA VAL A 153 3.62 -13.94 -8.64
C VAL A 153 4.26 -14.87 -7.61
N PRO A 154 4.16 -16.19 -7.75
CA PRO A 154 4.86 -17.15 -6.88
C PRO A 154 6.38 -17.00 -6.91
#